data_AF-A0A1Q7AP43-F1
#
_entry.id   AF-A0A1Q7AP43-F1
#
_cell.length_a   1.000
_cell.length_b   1.000
_cell.length_c   1.000
_cell.angle_alpha   90.00
_cell.angle_beta   90.00
_cell.angle_gamma   90.00
#
_symmetry.space_group_name_H-M   'P 1'
#
loop_
_entity.id
_entity.type
_entity.pdbx_description
1 polymer ?
#
loop_
_entity_poly.entity_id
_entity_poly.type
_entity_poly.pdbx_seq_one_letter_code
_entity_poly.pdbx_strand_id
1 'polypeptide(L)'
;MSAEFEALLKEVMAGAGRFGHRQHVHLTWLAVRRYGTAGAIALVSDGIRRTARYAGAPRKYHATVSRAWVELVGYHVATGTDDDFTAFVDRHPALLDKRLLARHYRSSTLASAEARTGWVEPDLKPLPRDLGQLHPFQGV
;
A
#
# COMPACT_ATOMS: atom_id res chain seq x y z
N MET A 1 -8.24 6.20 -15.34
CA MET A 1 -7.95 5.16 -14.33
C MET A 1 -9.31 4.60 -13.88
N SER A 2 -9.44 3.85 -12.77
CA SER A 2 -10.79 3.54 -12.25
C SER A 2 -11.36 4.79 -11.54
N ALA A 3 -12.68 4.94 -11.51
CA ALA A 3 -13.34 6.09 -10.89
C ALA A 3 -13.07 6.15 -9.37
N GLU A 4 -12.95 4.99 -8.73
CA GLU A 4 -12.65 4.84 -7.31
C GLU A 4 -11.26 5.39 -6.98
N PHE A 5 -10.24 5.03 -7.77
CA PHE A 5 -8.88 5.53 -7.55
C PHE A 5 -8.80 7.04 -7.77
N GLU A 6 -9.48 7.56 -8.79
CA GLU A 6 -9.52 8.99 -9.07
C GLU A 6 -10.20 9.78 -7.94
N ALA A 7 -11.29 9.25 -7.37
CA ALA A 7 -11.96 9.85 -6.22
C ALA A 7 -11.05 9.90 -4.99
N LEU A 8 -10.36 8.80 -4.68
CA LEU A 8 -9.37 8.74 -3.59
C LEU A 8 -8.22 9.73 -3.80
N LEU A 9 -7.67 9.77 -5.01
CA LEU A 9 -6.59 10.69 -5.34
C LEU A 9 -7.02 12.14 -5.20
N LYS A 10 -8.23 12.49 -5.66
CA LYS A 10 -8.80 13.84 -5.52
C LYS A 10 -8.95 14.22 -4.04
N GLU A 11 -9.47 13.32 -3.21
CA GLU A 11 -9.63 13.54 -1.77
C GLU A 11 -8.29 13.80 -1.07
N VAL A 12 -7.28 12.98 -1.35
CA VAL A 12 -5.93 13.14 -0.79
C VAL A 12 -5.27 14.44 -1.25
N MET A 13 -5.53 14.87 -2.49
CA MET A 13 -4.93 16.05 -3.09
C MET A 13 -5.68 17.36 -2.77
N ALA A 14 -6.92 17.31 -2.29
CA ALA A 14 -7.73 18.49 -1.98
C ALA A 14 -7.05 19.47 -1.00
N GLY A 15 -6.15 18.97 -0.14
CA GLY A 15 -5.36 19.78 0.79
C GLY A 15 -3.84 19.70 0.59
N ALA A 16 -3.35 19.18 -0.55
CA ALA A 16 -1.92 18.92 -0.75
C ALA A 16 -1.37 19.58 -2.02
N GLY A 17 -0.29 20.36 -1.90
CA GLY A 17 0.39 20.96 -3.05
C GLY A 17 1.22 19.98 -3.88
N ARG A 18 1.50 18.76 -3.38
CA ARG A 18 2.26 17.72 -4.10
C ARG A 18 1.87 16.31 -3.66
N PHE A 19 1.99 15.35 -4.58
CA PHE A 19 1.78 13.94 -4.29
C PHE A 19 3.10 13.28 -3.84
N GLY A 20 3.37 13.31 -2.54
CA GLY A 20 4.56 12.73 -1.90
C GLY A 20 4.29 11.39 -1.21
N HIS A 21 5.27 10.91 -0.43
CA HIS A 21 5.14 9.65 0.31
C HIS A 21 3.95 9.63 1.27
N ARG A 22 3.75 10.71 2.05
CA ARG A 22 2.60 10.87 2.95
C ARG A 22 1.28 10.70 2.19
N GLN A 23 1.16 11.27 0.99
CA GLN A 23 -0.03 11.15 0.16
C GLN A 23 -0.23 9.73 -0.39
N HIS A 24 0.84 9.00 -0.73
CA HIS A 24 0.73 7.58 -1.08
C HIS A 24 0.19 6.76 0.09
N VAL A 25 0.71 6.99 1.31
CA VAL A 25 0.22 6.31 2.51
C VAL A 25 -1.24 6.70 2.81
N HIS A 26 -1.61 7.97 2.65
CA HIS A 26 -3.00 8.44 2.83
C HIS A 26 -3.96 7.78 1.85
N LEU A 27 -3.59 7.74 0.56
CA LEU A 27 -4.39 7.09 -0.47
C LEU A 27 -4.58 5.60 -0.16
N THR A 28 -3.50 4.92 0.21
CA THR A 28 -3.55 3.50 0.60
C THR A 28 -4.40 3.28 1.83
N TRP A 29 -4.30 4.14 2.85
CA TRP A 29 -5.13 4.06 4.06
C TRP A 29 -6.62 4.20 3.75
N LEU A 30 -7.01 5.19 2.94
CA LEU A 30 -8.40 5.33 2.48
C LEU A 30 -8.85 4.11 1.66
N ALA A 31 -8.01 3.61 0.76
CA ALA A 31 -8.31 2.43 -0.05
C ALA A 31 -8.55 1.18 0.83
N VAL A 32 -7.68 0.94 1.81
CA VAL A 32 -7.82 -0.18 2.75
C VAL A 32 -9.10 -0.03 3.57
N ARG A 33 -9.39 1.16 4.11
CA ARG A 33 -10.61 1.38 4.91
C ARG A 33 -11.90 1.19 4.12
N ARG A 34 -11.91 1.52 2.82
CA ARG A 34 -13.10 1.42 1.97
C ARG A 34 -13.28 0.06 1.29
N TYR A 35 -12.19 -0.62 0.96
CA TYR A 35 -12.22 -1.81 0.09
C TYR A 35 -11.56 -3.04 0.72
N GLY A 36 -11.06 -2.93 1.95
CA GLY A 36 -10.24 -3.96 2.61
C GLY A 36 -8.85 -4.11 1.95
N THR A 37 -7.96 -4.85 2.61
CA THR A 37 -6.58 -5.05 2.13
C THR A 37 -6.53 -5.67 0.74
N ALA A 38 -7.31 -6.74 0.50
CA ALA A 38 -7.35 -7.42 -0.79
C ALA A 38 -7.84 -6.52 -1.94
N GLY A 39 -8.93 -5.78 -1.73
CA GLY A 39 -9.45 -4.82 -2.71
C GLY A 39 -8.48 -3.65 -2.95
N ALA A 40 -7.85 -3.15 -1.90
CA ALA A 40 -6.87 -2.08 -1.98
C ALA A 40 -5.62 -2.49 -2.78
N ILE A 41 -5.16 -3.75 -2.69
CA ILE A 41 -4.01 -4.24 -3.48
C ILE A 41 -4.31 -4.07 -4.97
N ALA A 42 -5.49 -4.52 -5.43
CA ALA A 42 -5.88 -4.41 -6.83
C ALA A 42 -6.05 -2.94 -7.26
N LEU A 43 -6.79 -2.16 -6.47
CA LEU A 43 -7.12 -0.77 -6.78
C LEU A 43 -5.87 0.13 -6.86
N VAL A 44 -5.01 0.09 -5.84
CA VAL A 44 -3.82 0.93 -5.75
C VAL A 44 -2.80 0.52 -6.81
N SER A 45 -2.57 -0.78 -6.99
CA SER A 45 -1.63 -1.29 -7.99
C SER A 45 -2.02 -0.89 -9.41
N ASP A 46 -3.30 -1.03 -9.76
CA ASP A 46 -3.78 -0.64 -11.09
C ASP A 46 -3.72 0.87 -11.31
N GLY A 47 -4.13 1.65 -10.31
CA GLY A 47 -4.07 3.12 -10.32
C GLY A 47 -2.65 3.63 -10.59
N ILE A 48 -1.68 3.24 -9.75
CA ILE A 48 -0.27 3.66 -9.89
C ILE A 48 0.29 3.23 -11.25
N ARG A 49 0.03 1.99 -11.68
CA ARG A 49 0.49 1.47 -12.96
C ARG A 49 -0.03 2.28 -14.15
N ARG A 50 -1.32 2.66 -14.14
CA ARG A 50 -1.91 3.49 -15.20
C ARG A 50 -1.40 4.93 -15.15
N THR A 51 -1.28 5.53 -13.97
CA THR A 51 -0.70 6.86 -13.81
C THR A 51 0.74 6.92 -14.32
N ALA A 52 1.57 5.92 -13.97
CA ALA A 52 2.95 5.82 -14.45
C ALA A 52 3.03 5.69 -15.98
N ARG A 53 2.12 4.93 -16.60
CA ARG A 53 2.02 4.83 -18.06
C ARG A 53 1.62 6.16 -18.70
N TYR A 54 0.58 6.81 -18.19
CA TYR A 54 0.10 8.08 -18.70
C TYR A 54 1.16 9.20 -18.60
N ALA A 55 1.94 9.19 -17.51
CA ALA A 55 3.06 10.11 -17.32
C ALA A 55 4.32 9.77 -18.14
N GLY A 56 4.25 8.82 -19.08
CA GLY A 56 5.39 8.39 -19.91
C GLY A 56 6.50 7.68 -19.13
N ALA A 57 6.25 7.24 -17.90
CA ALA A 57 7.23 6.66 -17.00
C ALA A 57 6.79 5.30 -16.42
N PRO A 58 6.40 4.31 -17.24
CA PRO A 58 5.87 3.03 -16.77
C PRO A 58 6.82 2.27 -15.86
N ARG A 59 8.15 2.46 -16.02
CA ARG A 59 9.20 1.85 -15.18
C ARG A 59 9.17 2.30 -13.71
N LYS A 60 8.43 3.37 -13.38
CA LYS A 60 8.24 3.82 -11.99
C LYS A 60 7.28 2.92 -11.20
N TYR A 61 6.44 2.14 -11.89
CA TYR A 61 5.58 1.18 -11.21
C TYR A 61 6.40 -0.04 -10.76
N HIS A 62 6.15 -0.48 -9.53
CA HIS A 62 6.80 -1.63 -8.94
C HIS A 62 5.77 -2.46 -8.17
N ALA A 63 5.51 -3.68 -8.63
CA ALA A 63 4.44 -4.52 -8.12
C ALA A 63 4.65 -4.93 -6.65
N THR A 64 5.81 -5.50 -6.31
CA THR A 64 6.11 -5.90 -4.92
C THR A 64 6.08 -4.72 -3.95
N VAL A 65 6.71 -3.60 -4.28
CA VAL A 65 6.70 -2.40 -3.42
C VAL A 65 5.28 -1.87 -3.21
N SER A 66 4.49 -1.73 -4.27
CA SER A 66 3.10 -1.25 -4.17
C SER A 66 2.28 -2.15 -3.25
N ARG A 67 2.34 -3.47 -3.46
CA ARG A 67 1.62 -4.45 -2.64
C ARG A 67 2.09 -4.45 -1.18
N ALA A 68 3.40 -4.44 -0.93
CA ALA A 68 3.96 -4.45 0.42
C ALA A 68 3.51 -3.23 1.25
N TRP A 69 3.39 -2.06 0.63
CA TRP A 69 2.82 -0.88 1.30
C TRP A 69 1.35 -1.06 1.65
N VAL A 70 0.55 -1.66 0.76
CA VAL A 70 -0.86 -1.95 1.05
C VAL A 70 -0.99 -2.95 2.20
N GLU A 71 -0.18 -4.01 2.23
CA GLU A 71 -0.20 -4.98 3.33
C GLU A 71 0.20 -4.37 4.68
N LEU A 72 1.25 -3.53 4.72
CA LEU A 72 1.67 -2.84 5.95
C LEU A 72 0.60 -1.87 6.48
N VAL A 73 -0.01 -1.09 5.59
CA VAL A 73 -1.10 -0.19 5.98
C VAL A 73 -2.33 -1.01 6.42
N GLY A 74 -2.64 -2.08 5.68
CA GLY A 74 -3.70 -3.04 6.01
C GLY A 74 -3.62 -3.58 7.43
N TYR A 75 -2.44 -4.08 7.81
CA TYR A 75 -2.18 -4.57 9.16
C TYR A 75 -2.46 -3.52 10.25
N HIS A 76 -1.99 -2.29 10.05
CA HIS A 76 -2.19 -1.22 11.03
C HIS A 76 -3.64 -0.72 11.08
N VAL A 77 -4.35 -0.70 9.94
CA VAL A 77 -5.78 -0.38 9.91
C VAL A 77 -6.59 -1.44 10.66
N ALA A 78 -6.27 -2.73 10.49
CA ALA A 78 -6.99 -3.82 11.16
C ALA A 78 -6.77 -3.89 12.68
N THR A 79 -5.65 -3.33 13.16
CA THR A 79 -5.26 -3.39 14.59
C THR A 79 -5.56 -2.11 15.35
N GLY A 80 -6.12 -1.09 14.70
CA GLY A 80 -6.39 0.22 15.29
C GLY A 80 -7.83 0.69 15.10
N THR A 81 -8.19 1.76 15.80
CA THR A 81 -9.50 2.43 15.70
C THR A 81 -9.33 3.90 15.31
N ASP A 82 -8.33 4.23 14.48
CA ASP A 82 -8.10 5.61 14.05
C ASP A 82 -9.22 6.12 13.15
N ASP A 83 -9.88 7.19 13.59
CA ASP A 83 -10.98 7.81 12.85
C ASP A 83 -10.46 8.63 11.64
N ASP A 84 -9.28 9.24 11.78
CA ASP A 84 -8.64 10.08 10.75
C ASP A 84 -7.18 9.71 10.45
N PHE A 85 -6.69 10.15 9.29
CA PHE A 85 -5.36 9.82 8.79
C PHE A 85 -4.21 10.40 9.61
N THR A 86 -4.39 11.57 10.23
CA THR A 86 -3.34 12.20 11.04
C THR A 86 -3.10 11.38 12.30
N ALA A 87 -4.17 11.02 13.02
CA ALA A 87 -4.07 10.12 14.18
C ALA A 87 -3.42 8.78 13.82
N PHE A 88 -3.79 8.20 12.66
CA PHE A 88 -3.22 6.94 12.17
C PHE A 88 -1.69 7.00 11.97
N VAL A 89 -1.18 8.03 11.30
CA VAL A 89 0.27 8.14 11.06
C VAL A 89 1.06 8.64 12.26
N ASP A 90 0.42 9.35 13.19
CA ASP A 90 1.06 9.72 14.47
C ASP A 90 1.25 8.50 15.37
N ARG A 91 0.31 7.54 15.34
CA ARG A 91 0.46 6.24 16.01
C ARG A 91 1.45 5.32 15.32
N HIS A 92 1.54 5.39 13.99
CA HIS A 92 2.38 4.53 13.16
C HIS A 92 3.40 5.33 12.32
N PRO A 93 4.30 6.11 12.96
CA PRO A 93 5.19 7.04 12.25
C PRO A 93 6.16 6.33 11.30
N ALA A 94 6.45 5.05 11.54
CA ALA A 94 7.26 4.23 10.66
C ALA A 94 6.69 4.13 9.23
N LEU A 95 5.37 4.23 9.05
CA LEU A 95 4.74 4.23 7.72
C LEU A 95 5.14 5.46 6.88
N LEU A 96 5.59 6.55 7.51
CA LEU A 96 6.10 7.73 6.81
C LEU A 96 7.59 7.64 6.45
N ASP A 97 8.29 6.59 6.90
CA ASP A 97 9.68 6.33 6.51
C ASP A 97 9.72 5.47 5.23
N LYS A 98 10.20 6.05 4.13
CA LYS A 98 10.40 5.34 2.85
C LYS A 98 11.32 4.12 2.96
N ARG A 99 12.16 4.06 4.00
CA ARG A 99 13.10 2.96 4.24
C ARG A 99 12.46 1.78 4.98
N LEU A 100 11.18 1.87 5.38
CA LEU A 100 10.51 0.82 6.15
C LEU A 100 10.62 -0.56 5.48
N LEU A 101 10.46 -0.64 4.15
CA LEU A 101 10.57 -1.91 3.42
C LEU A 101 11.96 -2.55 3.50
N ALA A 102 13.03 -1.79 3.76
CA ALA A 102 14.38 -2.34 3.93
C ALA A 102 14.54 -3.18 5.21
N ARG A 103 13.56 -3.13 6.14
CA ARG A 103 13.51 -4.03 7.30
C ARG A 103 12.99 -5.43 6.94
N HIS A 104 12.34 -5.56 5.79
CA HIS A 104 11.65 -6.77 5.35
C HIS A 104 12.31 -7.38 4.11
N TYR A 105 12.90 -6.55 3.26
CA TYR A 105 13.50 -6.96 2.01
C TYR A 105 14.97 -6.56 1.92
N ARG A 106 15.79 -7.43 1.33
CA ARG A 106 17.09 -7.03 0.78
C ARG A 106 16.89 -6.09 -0.41
N SER A 107 17.83 -5.15 -0.57
CA SER A 107 17.81 -4.25 -1.74
C SER A 107 17.94 -5.00 -3.06
N SER A 108 18.70 -6.10 -3.11
CA SER A 108 18.83 -6.97 -4.29
C SER A 108 17.50 -7.61 -4.70
N THR A 109 16.69 -7.98 -3.71
CA THR A 109 15.38 -8.61 -3.93
C THR A 109 14.40 -7.61 -4.51
N LEU A 110 14.32 -6.39 -3.95
CA LEU A 110 13.51 -5.32 -4.56
C LEU A 110 14.08 -4.82 -5.91
N ALA A 111 15.38 -5.00 -6.17
CA ALA A 111 15.96 -4.62 -7.45
C ALA A 111 15.58 -5.58 -8.60
N SER A 112 15.17 -6.82 -8.28
CA SER A 112 14.95 -7.88 -9.26
C SER A 112 13.81 -7.58 -10.26
N ALA A 113 13.86 -8.24 -11.42
CA ALA A 113 12.81 -8.12 -12.44
C ALA A 113 11.48 -8.69 -11.93
N GLU A 114 11.55 -9.82 -11.24
CA GLU A 114 10.43 -10.54 -10.64
C GLU A 114 9.69 -9.66 -9.62
N ALA A 115 10.41 -8.98 -8.73
CA ALA A 115 9.78 -8.08 -7.74
C ALA A 115 9.13 -6.86 -8.42
N ARG A 116 9.68 -6.41 -9.54
CA ARG A 116 9.16 -5.25 -10.29
C ARG A 116 7.84 -5.57 -10.97
N THR A 117 7.69 -6.76 -11.55
CA THR A 117 6.51 -7.14 -12.34
C THR A 117 5.53 -8.04 -11.59
N GLY A 118 5.94 -8.67 -10.50
CA GLY A 118 5.15 -9.60 -9.69
C GLY A 118 5.30 -9.40 -8.19
N TRP A 119 4.82 -10.39 -7.44
CA TRP A 119 4.95 -10.46 -5.99
C TRP A 119 6.12 -11.37 -5.61
N VAL A 120 7.02 -10.85 -4.79
CA VAL A 120 8.08 -11.62 -4.13
C VAL A 120 7.91 -11.45 -2.62
N GLU A 121 7.93 -12.55 -1.87
CA GLU A 121 7.83 -12.53 -0.42
C GLU A 121 9.06 -11.85 0.23
N PRO A 122 8.92 -11.23 1.40
CA PRO A 122 10.04 -10.69 2.17
C PRO A 122 11.11 -11.73 2.51
N ASP A 123 12.38 -11.38 2.34
CA ASP A 123 13.53 -12.28 2.51
C ASP A 123 14.45 -11.92 3.70
N LEU A 124 14.10 -10.88 4.48
CA LEU A 124 14.72 -10.56 5.77
C LEU A 124 13.79 -10.83 6.95
N LYS A 125 12.56 -10.33 6.86
CA LYS A 125 11.54 -10.50 7.90
C LYS A 125 10.15 -10.49 7.25
N PRO A 126 9.25 -11.43 7.59
CA PRO A 126 7.88 -11.42 7.09
C PRO A 126 7.19 -10.07 7.31
N LEU A 127 6.32 -9.67 6.39
CA LEU A 127 5.39 -8.57 6.64
C LEU A 127 4.42 -9.00 7.75
N PRO A 128 4.02 -8.08 8.65
CA PRO A 128 2.94 -8.36 9.56
C PRO A 128 1.67 -8.59 8.74
N ARG A 129 0.94 -9.67 9.04
CA ARG A 129 -0.29 -10.02 8.32
C ARG A 129 -1.49 -9.62 9.15
N ASP A 130 -2.49 -9.07 8.47
CA ASP A 130 -3.82 -8.93 9.04
C ASP A 130 -4.38 -10.34 9.34
N LEU A 131 -4.57 -10.65 10.62
CA LEU A 131 -5.15 -11.92 11.06
C LEU A 131 -6.67 -11.99 10.82
N GLY A 132 -7.30 -10.87 10.42
CA GLY A 132 -8.74 -10.74 10.19
C GLY A 132 -9.30 -11.48 8.96
N GLN A 133 -8.48 -12.21 8.22
CA GLN A 133 -8.92 -13.06 7.10
C GLN A 133 -8.53 -14.55 7.23
N LEU A 134 -8.13 -15.01 8.41
CA LEU A 134 -8.23 -16.43 8.71
C LEU A 134 -9.70 -16.73 9.02
N HIS A 135 -10.52 -16.90 7.97
CA HIS A 135 -11.77 -17.64 8.14
C HIS A 135 -11.41 -18.99 8.77
N PRO A 136 -11.94 -19.35 9.96
CA PRO A 136 -11.77 -20.71 10.43
C PRO A 136 -12.44 -21.61 9.38
N PHE A 137 -11.70 -22.61 8.88
CA PHE A 137 -12.31 -23.78 8.28
C PHE A 137 -13.36 -24.29 9.28
N GLN A 138 -14.64 -24.00 9.04
CA GLN A 138 -15.71 -24.68 9.76
C GLN A 138 -15.85 -26.05 9.12
N GLY A 139 -15.09 -27.00 9.68
CA GLY A 139 -15.37 -28.40 9.49
C GLY A 139 -16.63 -28.77 10.28
N VAL A 140 -17.63 -29.25 9.54
CA VAL A 140 -18.56 -30.32 9.94
C VAL A 140 -18.73 -31.24 8.74
#